data_AF-A0A662HEK0-F1
#
_entry.id   AF-A0A662HEK0-F1
#
_cell.length_a   1.000
_cell.length_b   1.000
_cell.length_c   1.000
_cell.angle_alpha   90.00
_cell.angle_beta   90.00
_cell.angle_gamma   90.00
#
_symmetry.space_group_name_H-M   'P 1'
#
loop_
_entity.id
_entity.type
_entity.pdbx_description
1 polymer ?
#
loop_
_entity_poly.entity_id
_entity_poly.type
_entity_poly.pdbx_seq_one_letter_code
_entity_poly.pdbx_strand_id
1 'polypeptide(L)'
;VLDVIAALRGTVETILDMRRRPEKLKTAIHNVTEVWHKCYEKLYSIMREKGHEGTSAWMEIWCPKKWYPLQCDVSFMFSPKLFKEFVYPHIKEQCSRLDYAIYHLDGPGQIPHLNQLLKIQELDGIQWVPGAREELKGNDCGSPQWFPLYNKILENNKLLVVSIPFQKTLNFIKHYRKHSILVKTQAPSIQQAEKLLKQWKTITKQL
;
A
#
# COMPACT_ATOMS: atom_id res chain seq x y z
N VAL A 1 -5.83 -0.13 11.23
CA VAL A 1 -6.19 -0.36 12.65
C VAL A 1 -6.05 0.91 13.47
N LEU A 2 -4.85 1.47 13.59
CA LEU A 2 -4.65 2.67 14.41
C LEU A 2 -5.39 3.91 13.87
N ASP A 3 -5.62 4.01 12.55
CA ASP A 3 -6.49 5.05 11.98
C ASP A 3 -7.93 4.98 12.51
N VAL A 4 -8.46 3.78 12.74
CA VAL A 4 -9.80 3.59 13.33
C VAL A 4 -9.80 4.11 14.77
N ILE A 5 -8.75 3.81 15.53
CA ILE A 5 -8.61 4.34 16.90
C ILE A 5 -8.50 5.85 16.87
N ALA A 6 -7.69 6.43 15.99
CA ALA A 6 -7.55 7.87 15.84
C ALA A 6 -8.87 8.54 15.43
N ALA A 7 -9.68 7.91 14.58
CA ALA A 7 -11.01 8.39 14.22
C ALA A 7 -11.99 8.39 15.39
N LEU A 8 -11.92 7.38 16.28
CA LEU A 8 -12.81 7.27 17.44
C LEU A 8 -12.35 8.11 18.65
N ARG A 9 -11.03 8.14 18.91
CA ARG A 9 -10.42 8.75 20.10
C ARG A 9 -9.95 10.18 19.87
N GLY A 10 -9.74 10.55 18.61
CA GLY A 10 -9.01 11.73 18.18
C GLY A 10 -7.53 11.44 17.94
N THR A 11 -6.98 11.99 16.86
CA THR A 11 -5.57 11.80 16.47
C THR A 11 -4.59 12.28 17.54
N VAL A 12 -4.77 13.52 18.03
CA VAL A 12 -3.90 14.12 19.07
C VAL A 12 -3.91 13.27 20.33
N GLU A 13 -5.11 12.88 20.75
CA GLU A 13 -5.30 12.08 21.95
C GLU A 13 -4.69 10.68 21.83
N THR A 14 -4.80 10.05 20.65
CA THR A 14 -4.15 8.76 20.36
C THR A 14 -2.63 8.87 20.45
N ILE A 15 -2.05 9.95 19.92
CA ILE A 15 -0.60 10.21 20.02
C ILE A 15 -0.17 10.43 21.47
N LEU A 16 -0.94 11.21 22.24
CA LEU A 16 -0.67 11.41 23.66
C LEU A 16 -0.76 10.09 24.44
N ASP A 17 -1.69 9.21 24.07
CA ASP A 17 -1.89 7.90 24.70
C ASP A 17 -0.70 6.94 24.46
N MET A 18 0.06 7.09 23.38
CA MET A 18 1.32 6.34 23.19
C MET A 18 2.33 6.57 24.30
N ARG A 19 2.34 7.77 24.90
CA ARG A 19 3.23 8.12 26.02
C ARG A 19 2.54 7.95 27.37
N ARG A 20 1.30 8.42 27.49
CA ARG A 20 0.60 8.51 28.78
C ARG A 20 -0.04 7.19 29.19
N ARG A 21 -0.51 6.38 28.24
CA ARG A 21 -1.29 5.16 28.47
C ARG A 21 -0.97 4.06 27.44
N PRO A 22 0.33 3.71 27.24
CA PRO A 22 0.76 2.82 26.16
C PRO A 22 0.06 1.46 26.19
N GLU A 23 -0.08 0.85 27.37
CA GLU A 23 -0.68 -0.49 27.50
C GLU A 23 -2.19 -0.49 27.21
N LYS A 24 -2.90 0.59 27.56
CA LYS A 24 -4.32 0.75 27.19
C LYS A 24 -4.47 0.93 25.68
N LEU A 25 -3.57 1.69 25.06
CA LEU A 25 -3.57 1.85 23.60
C LEU A 25 -3.24 0.53 22.90
N LYS A 26 -2.25 -0.23 23.37
CA LYS A 26 -1.93 -1.58 22.84
C LYS A 26 -3.11 -2.54 22.95
N THR A 27 -3.83 -2.51 24.08
CA THR A 27 -5.06 -3.29 24.26
C THR A 27 -6.14 -2.88 23.25
N ALA A 28 -6.33 -1.57 23.04
CA ALA A 28 -7.27 -1.07 22.04
C ALA A 28 -6.87 -1.47 20.61
N ILE A 29 -5.57 -1.40 20.27
CA ILE A 29 -5.04 -1.84 18.97
C ILE A 29 -5.35 -3.31 18.75
N HIS A 30 -5.09 -4.17 19.74
CA HIS A 30 -5.40 -5.59 19.66
C HIS A 30 -6.91 -5.82 19.43
N ASN A 31 -7.77 -5.19 20.23
CA ASN A 31 -9.23 -5.34 20.09
C ASN A 31 -9.73 -4.90 18.72
N VAL A 32 -9.23 -3.78 18.18
CA VAL A 32 -9.62 -3.30 16.84
C VAL A 32 -9.06 -4.21 15.75
N THR A 33 -7.87 -4.79 15.93
CA THR A 33 -7.29 -5.77 14.99
C THR A 33 -8.17 -7.02 14.93
N GLU A 34 -8.61 -7.53 16.06
CA GLU A 34 -9.52 -8.68 16.14
C GLU A 34 -10.87 -8.40 15.47
N VAL A 35 -11.43 -7.21 15.68
CA VAL A 35 -12.66 -6.79 14.98
C VAL A 35 -12.43 -6.68 13.48
N TRP A 36 -11.30 -6.11 13.05
CA TRP A 36 -10.95 -6.00 11.63
C TRP A 36 -10.95 -7.38 10.96
N HIS A 37 -10.35 -8.38 11.61
CA HIS A 37 -10.32 -9.75 11.10
C HIS A 37 -11.71 -10.40 11.03
N LYS A 38 -12.53 -10.24 12.06
CA LYS A 38 -13.91 -10.76 12.06
C LYS A 38 -14.73 -10.15 10.93
N CYS A 39 -14.60 -8.85 10.72
CA CYS A 39 -15.27 -8.15 9.61
C CYS A 39 -14.77 -8.66 8.26
N TYR A 40 -13.46 -8.76 8.07
CA TYR A 40 -12.87 -9.24 6.82
C TYR A 40 -13.36 -10.65 6.47
N GLU A 41 -13.26 -11.60 7.41
CA GLU A 41 -13.69 -12.99 7.19
C GLU A 41 -15.18 -13.10 6.91
N LYS A 42 -16.02 -12.34 7.64
CA LYS A 42 -17.47 -12.35 7.42
C LYS A 42 -17.82 -11.83 6.02
N LEU A 43 -17.21 -10.71 5.60
CA LEU A 43 -17.43 -10.15 4.27
C LEU A 43 -16.90 -11.10 3.17
N TYR A 44 -15.74 -11.71 3.39
CA TYR A 44 -15.18 -12.71 2.49
C TYR A 44 -16.13 -13.91 2.31
N SER A 45 -16.64 -14.48 3.40
CA SER A 45 -17.60 -15.60 3.37
C SER A 45 -18.83 -15.25 2.55
N ILE A 46 -19.45 -14.08 2.80
CA ILE A 46 -20.63 -13.61 2.07
C ILE A 46 -20.35 -13.51 0.56
N MET A 47 -19.18 -12.99 0.16
CA MET A 47 -18.81 -12.91 -1.26
C MET A 47 -18.68 -14.30 -1.88
N ARG A 48 -17.99 -15.22 -1.20
CA ARG A 48 -17.79 -16.60 -1.69
C ARG A 48 -19.10 -17.36 -1.80
N GLU A 49 -19.99 -17.25 -0.81
CA GLU A 49 -21.32 -17.87 -0.81
C GLU A 49 -22.19 -17.37 -1.98
N LYS A 50 -22.01 -16.10 -2.39
CA LYS A 50 -22.68 -15.52 -3.55
C LYS A 50 -22.00 -15.84 -4.89
N GLY A 51 -21.02 -16.73 -4.90
CA GLY A 51 -20.33 -17.18 -6.12
C GLY A 51 -19.28 -16.22 -6.67
N HIS A 52 -18.80 -15.26 -5.87
CA HIS A 52 -17.69 -14.41 -6.31
C HIS A 52 -16.39 -15.22 -6.37
N GLU A 53 -15.73 -15.23 -7.53
CA GLU A 53 -14.50 -15.99 -7.77
C GLU A 53 -13.26 -15.37 -7.13
N GLY A 54 -13.35 -14.11 -6.70
CA GLY A 54 -12.24 -13.36 -6.12
C GLY A 54 -12.68 -12.16 -5.31
N THR A 55 -11.72 -11.36 -4.89
CA THR A 55 -11.89 -10.16 -4.08
C THR A 55 -11.22 -8.96 -4.72
N SER A 56 -11.73 -7.77 -4.39
CA SER A 56 -11.15 -6.50 -4.77
C SER A 56 -11.31 -5.51 -3.62
N ALA A 57 -10.62 -4.39 -3.72
CA ALA A 57 -10.64 -3.29 -2.76
C ALA A 57 -10.45 -1.96 -3.49
N TRP A 58 -10.29 -0.87 -2.74
CA TRP A 58 -10.16 0.48 -3.29
C TRP A 58 -8.93 0.69 -4.21
N MET A 59 -7.96 -0.21 -4.21
CA MET A 59 -6.80 -0.17 -5.12
C MET A 59 -7.11 -0.72 -6.53
N GLU A 60 -8.34 -1.18 -6.78
CA GLU A 60 -8.81 -1.72 -8.08
C GLU A 60 -8.03 -2.94 -8.59
N ILE A 61 -7.42 -3.70 -7.67
CA ILE A 61 -6.73 -4.96 -7.99
C ILE A 61 -7.71 -6.11 -7.74
N TRP A 62 -7.89 -6.98 -8.73
CA TRP A 62 -8.63 -8.23 -8.54
C TRP A 62 -7.67 -9.35 -8.15
N CYS A 63 -8.07 -10.17 -7.17
CA CYS A 63 -7.33 -11.35 -6.75
C CYS A 63 -8.28 -12.53 -6.52
N PRO A 64 -7.95 -13.75 -6.96
CA PRO A 64 -8.78 -14.93 -6.68
C PRO A 64 -8.77 -15.36 -5.20
N LYS A 65 -7.83 -14.83 -4.40
CA LYS A 65 -7.58 -15.19 -3.00
C LYS A 65 -7.96 -14.07 -2.03
N LYS A 66 -7.67 -14.25 -0.73
CA LYS A 66 -7.83 -13.19 0.28
C LYS A 66 -6.72 -12.18 0.14
N TRP A 67 -7.04 -10.96 -0.26
CA TRP A 67 -6.10 -9.86 -0.19
C TRP A 67 -6.74 -8.59 0.36
N TYR A 68 -5.92 -7.65 0.82
CA TYR A 68 -6.38 -6.31 1.16
C TYR A 68 -5.24 -5.27 1.12
N PRO A 69 -5.51 -4.03 0.71
CA PRO A 69 -4.58 -2.92 0.89
C PRO A 69 -4.59 -2.45 2.35
N LEU A 70 -3.45 -2.55 3.02
CA LEU A 70 -3.26 -2.14 4.41
C LEU A 70 -2.71 -0.71 4.48
N GLN A 71 -3.07 0.03 5.53
CA GLN A 71 -2.57 1.38 5.76
C GLN A 71 -2.51 1.74 7.24
N CYS A 72 -1.74 2.77 7.54
CA CYS A 72 -1.73 3.48 8.81
C CYS A 72 -1.36 4.94 8.56
N ASP A 73 -2.30 5.76 8.12
CA ASP A 73 -2.05 7.13 7.65
C ASP A 73 -1.56 8.04 8.77
N VAL A 74 -2.07 7.84 10.00
CA VAL A 74 -1.59 8.57 11.18
C VAL A 74 -0.11 8.34 11.47
N SER A 75 0.49 7.27 10.90
CA SER A 75 1.90 6.97 11.10
C SER A 75 2.85 7.95 10.42
N PHE A 76 2.35 8.80 9.53
CA PHE A 76 3.06 9.98 9.03
C PHE A 76 3.60 10.87 10.16
N MET A 77 2.91 10.91 11.31
CA MET A 77 3.31 11.72 12.47
C MET A 77 4.29 11.01 13.42
N PHE A 78 4.65 9.76 13.15
CA PHE A 78 5.41 8.94 14.09
C PHE A 78 6.88 8.88 13.75
N SER A 79 7.72 8.76 14.79
CA SER A 79 9.10 8.32 14.61
C SER A 79 9.13 6.82 14.26
N PRO A 80 10.22 6.32 13.64
CA PRO A 80 10.37 4.88 13.39
C PRO A 80 10.27 4.00 14.65
N LYS A 81 10.62 4.55 15.82
CA LYS A 81 10.45 3.86 17.11
C LYS A 81 8.98 3.65 17.45
N LEU A 82 8.17 4.72 17.35
CA LEU A 82 6.73 4.64 17.61
C LEU A 82 6.02 3.78 16.57
N PHE A 83 6.41 3.87 15.30
CA PHE A 83 5.90 2.97 14.25
C PHE A 83 6.16 1.51 14.62
N LYS A 84 7.40 1.17 15.00
CA LYS A 84 7.77 -0.20 15.39
C LYS A 84 6.97 -0.70 16.59
N GLU A 85 6.65 0.17 17.54
CA GLU A 85 5.92 -0.22 18.76
C GLU A 85 4.41 -0.34 18.55
N PHE A 86 3.78 0.63 17.86
CA PHE A 86 2.32 0.75 17.81
C PHE A 86 1.70 0.39 16.46
N VAL A 87 2.46 0.36 15.37
CA VAL A 87 1.93 0.11 14.02
C VAL A 87 2.37 -1.25 13.47
N TYR A 88 3.68 -1.49 13.50
CA TYR A 88 4.29 -2.70 12.94
C TYR A 88 3.63 -4.01 13.40
N PRO A 89 3.30 -4.22 14.69
CA PRO A 89 2.74 -5.50 15.14
C PRO A 89 1.40 -5.83 14.48
N HIS A 90 0.47 -4.87 14.43
CA HIS A 90 -0.85 -5.13 13.86
C HIS A 90 -0.79 -5.22 12.33
N ILE A 91 0.11 -4.49 11.65
CA ILE A 91 0.29 -4.65 10.20
C ILE A 91 0.80 -6.07 9.89
N LYS A 92 1.78 -6.56 10.66
CA LYS A 92 2.30 -7.93 10.49
C LYS A 92 1.21 -8.97 10.74
N GLU A 93 0.43 -8.82 11.80
CA GLU A 93 -0.70 -9.71 12.11
C GLU A 93 -1.73 -9.72 10.97
N GLN A 94 -2.09 -8.54 10.46
CA GLN A 94 -2.98 -8.41 9.30
C GLN A 94 -2.44 -9.15 8.07
N CYS A 95 -1.15 -9.00 7.75
CA CYS A 95 -0.52 -9.70 6.64
C CYS A 95 -0.59 -11.22 6.82
N SER A 96 -0.32 -11.74 8.03
CA SER A 96 -0.29 -13.19 8.29
C SER A 96 -1.62 -13.91 8.10
N ARG A 97 -2.74 -13.17 8.03
CA ARG A 97 -4.10 -13.72 7.87
C ARG A 97 -4.69 -13.46 6.48
N LEU A 98 -3.91 -12.84 5.60
CA LEU A 98 -4.25 -12.64 4.18
C LEU A 98 -3.36 -13.55 3.34
N ASP A 99 -3.83 -13.94 2.15
CA ASP A 99 -2.97 -14.60 1.16
C ASP A 99 -2.03 -13.61 0.49
N TYR A 100 -2.51 -12.36 0.31
CA TYR A 100 -1.70 -11.27 -0.21
C TYR A 100 -1.99 -9.93 0.48
N ALA A 101 -0.97 -9.10 0.68
CA ALA A 101 -1.10 -7.77 1.26
C ALA A 101 -0.24 -6.73 0.54
N ILE A 102 -0.80 -5.53 0.37
CA ILE A 102 -0.08 -4.37 -0.15
C ILE A 102 -0.21 -3.23 0.85
N TYR A 103 0.91 -2.63 1.27
CA TYR A 103 0.88 -1.49 2.17
C TYR A 103 0.83 -0.17 1.39
N HIS A 104 -0.13 0.69 1.73
CA HIS A 104 -0.25 2.05 1.20
C HIS A 104 0.73 3.00 1.89
N LEU A 105 1.81 3.35 1.19
CA LEU A 105 2.82 4.28 1.67
C LEU A 105 2.53 5.69 1.15
N ASP A 106 1.80 6.48 1.95
CA ASP A 106 1.35 7.81 1.60
C ASP A 106 2.32 8.91 2.05
N GLY A 107 3.05 9.44 1.06
CA GLY A 107 3.85 10.63 1.18
C GLY A 107 5.20 10.45 1.90
N PRO A 108 6.05 11.50 1.87
CA PRO A 108 7.45 11.39 2.29
C PRO A 108 7.60 11.11 3.79
N GLY A 109 6.64 11.53 4.62
CA GLY A 109 6.69 11.30 6.07
C GLY A 109 6.54 9.84 6.47
N GLN A 110 6.06 8.96 5.58
CA GLN A 110 6.04 7.51 5.83
C GLN A 110 7.30 6.78 5.33
N ILE A 111 8.13 7.39 4.47
CA ILE A 111 9.38 6.78 3.98
C ILE A 111 10.29 6.26 5.11
N PRO A 112 10.46 6.94 6.26
CA PRO A 112 11.27 6.44 7.36
C PRO A 112 10.87 5.07 7.90
N HIS A 113 9.61 4.65 7.68
CA HIS A 113 9.05 3.38 8.15
C HIS A 113 9.22 2.24 7.15
N LEU A 114 9.65 2.54 5.92
CA LEU A 114 9.78 1.54 4.86
C LEU A 114 10.69 0.37 5.26
N ASN A 115 11.80 0.64 5.94
CA ASN A 115 12.73 -0.41 6.39
C ASN A 115 12.07 -1.45 7.30
N GLN A 116 11.04 -1.07 8.05
CA GLN A 116 10.32 -1.92 8.97
C GLN A 116 9.30 -2.73 8.18
N LEU A 117 8.56 -2.09 7.27
CA LEU A 117 7.61 -2.73 6.37
C LEU A 117 8.29 -3.82 5.51
N LEU A 118 9.46 -3.53 4.94
CA LEU A 118 10.20 -4.50 4.10
C LEU A 118 10.65 -5.76 4.86
N LYS A 119 10.71 -5.72 6.20
CA LYS A 119 11.03 -6.89 7.04
C LYS A 119 9.83 -7.81 7.28
N ILE A 120 8.62 -7.41 6.93
CA ILE A 120 7.43 -8.27 7.04
C ILE A 120 7.47 -9.22 5.85
N GLN A 121 7.67 -10.51 6.09
CA GLN A 121 7.80 -11.49 5.00
C GLN A 121 6.48 -11.64 4.24
N GLU A 122 5.38 -11.66 4.97
CA GLU A 122 4.00 -11.83 4.51
C GLU A 122 3.42 -10.59 3.80
N LEU A 123 4.14 -9.45 3.80
CA LEU A 123 3.74 -8.26 3.05
C LEU A 123 4.27 -8.36 1.62
N ASP A 124 3.42 -8.54 0.62
CA ASP A 124 3.88 -8.78 -0.76
C ASP A 124 4.37 -7.52 -1.46
N GLY A 125 3.76 -6.37 -1.16
CA GLY A 125 4.02 -5.16 -1.94
C GLY A 125 3.82 -3.87 -1.20
N ILE A 126 4.30 -2.81 -1.84
CA ILE A 126 4.14 -1.42 -1.41
C ILE A 126 3.45 -0.67 -2.55
N GLN A 127 2.39 0.06 -2.24
CA GLN A 127 1.92 1.13 -3.10
C GLN A 127 2.60 2.43 -2.67
N TRP A 128 3.20 3.14 -3.62
CA TRP A 128 3.72 4.48 -3.37
C TRP A 128 2.75 5.55 -3.87
N VAL A 129 2.47 6.53 -3.00
CA VAL A 129 1.81 7.78 -3.35
C VAL A 129 2.70 8.93 -2.87
N PRO A 130 3.09 9.89 -3.75
CA PRO A 130 3.93 11.01 -3.38
C PRO A 130 3.39 11.91 -2.27
N GLY A 131 2.12 11.76 -1.89
CA GLY A 131 1.44 12.63 -0.94
C GLY A 131 0.94 13.93 -1.57
N ALA A 132 0.09 14.65 -0.84
CA ALA A 132 -0.57 15.84 -1.37
C ALA A 132 0.43 16.91 -1.85
N ARG A 133 0.18 17.46 -3.05
CA ARG A 133 0.89 18.60 -3.65
C ARG A 133 2.31 18.32 -4.14
N GLU A 134 2.81 17.09 -4.03
CA GLU A 134 4.11 16.76 -4.63
C GLU A 134 4.03 16.84 -6.16
N GLU A 135 2.94 16.40 -6.77
CA GLU A 135 2.71 16.53 -8.21
C GLU A 135 2.84 17.98 -8.71
N LEU A 136 2.45 18.98 -7.90
CA LEU A 136 2.58 20.40 -8.24
C LEU A 136 4.04 20.88 -8.29
N LYS A 137 4.95 20.15 -7.63
CA LYS A 137 6.41 20.38 -7.66
C LYS A 137 7.10 19.59 -8.77
N GLY A 138 6.35 18.88 -9.61
CA GLY A 138 6.90 17.94 -10.60
C GLY A 138 7.26 16.57 -10.02
N ASN A 139 6.82 16.31 -8.79
CA ASN A 139 7.19 15.16 -7.96
C ASN A 139 6.15 14.03 -8.01
N ASP A 140 5.46 13.85 -9.14
CA ASP A 140 4.54 12.73 -9.36
C ASP A 140 5.25 11.36 -9.32
N CYS A 141 4.49 10.26 -9.31
CA CYS A 141 5.05 8.90 -9.24
C CYS A 141 6.02 8.56 -10.39
N GLY A 142 5.92 9.24 -11.53
CA GLY A 142 6.83 9.06 -12.66
C GLY A 142 8.13 9.87 -12.54
N SER A 143 8.31 10.64 -11.47
CA SER A 143 9.51 11.44 -11.22
C SER A 143 10.71 10.55 -10.81
N PRO A 144 11.90 10.72 -11.43
CA PRO A 144 13.11 9.97 -11.08
C PRO A 144 13.55 10.09 -9.62
N GLN A 145 13.15 11.15 -8.91
CA GLN A 145 13.49 11.31 -7.49
C GLN A 145 12.99 10.15 -6.62
N TRP A 146 11.92 9.45 -7.04
CA TRP A 146 11.36 8.31 -6.31
C TRP A 146 12.00 6.99 -6.72
N PHE A 147 12.84 6.97 -7.76
CA PHE A 147 13.46 5.72 -8.23
C PHE A 147 14.34 5.05 -7.16
N PRO A 148 15.10 5.77 -6.31
CA PRO A 148 15.79 5.14 -5.18
C PRO A 148 14.84 4.42 -4.21
N LEU A 149 13.63 4.97 -3.98
CA LEU A 149 12.60 4.32 -3.17
C LEU A 149 12.10 3.04 -3.83
N TYR A 150 11.80 3.11 -5.13
CA TYR A 150 11.31 1.98 -5.92
C TYR A 150 12.33 0.85 -5.99
N ASN A 151 13.60 1.17 -6.27
CA ASN A 151 14.68 0.20 -6.33
C ASN A 151 14.82 -0.51 -4.99
N LYS A 152 14.79 0.23 -3.88
CA LYS A 152 14.84 -0.34 -2.54
C LYS A 152 13.69 -1.32 -2.25
N ILE A 153 12.47 -1.00 -2.69
CA ILE A 153 11.30 -1.89 -2.55
C ILE A 153 11.54 -3.18 -3.34
N LEU A 154 11.93 -3.05 -4.61
CA LEU A 154 12.12 -4.17 -5.54
C LEU A 154 13.31 -5.06 -5.16
N GLU A 155 14.43 -4.48 -4.72
CA GLU A 155 15.62 -5.19 -4.22
C GLU A 155 15.34 -6.00 -2.94
N ASN A 156 14.30 -5.65 -2.19
CA ASN A 156 13.81 -6.42 -1.04
C ASN A 156 12.73 -7.44 -1.43
N ASN A 157 12.62 -7.77 -2.72
CA ASN A 157 11.67 -8.73 -3.29
C ASN A 157 10.20 -8.38 -2.98
N LYS A 158 9.88 -7.08 -2.87
CA LYS A 158 8.50 -6.61 -2.75
C LYS A 158 7.99 -6.09 -4.07
N LEU A 159 6.70 -6.31 -4.33
CA LEU A 159 5.98 -5.75 -5.47
C LEU A 159 5.80 -4.24 -5.29
N LEU A 160 5.73 -3.52 -6.40
CA LEU A 160 5.48 -2.08 -6.41
C LEU A 160 4.18 -1.76 -7.14
N VAL A 161 3.34 -0.92 -6.55
CA VAL A 161 2.15 -0.34 -7.19
C VAL A 161 2.31 1.18 -7.28
N VAL A 162 2.17 1.73 -8.48
CA VAL A 162 2.32 3.17 -8.75
C VAL A 162 1.27 3.67 -9.75
N SER A 163 0.83 4.91 -9.56
CA SER A 163 -0.03 5.61 -10.52
C SER A 163 0.79 6.65 -11.30
N ILE A 164 1.10 6.36 -12.56
CA ILE A 164 2.02 7.15 -13.39
C ILE A 164 1.22 8.02 -14.36
N PRO A 165 1.56 9.32 -14.54
CA PRO A 165 0.97 10.14 -15.59
C PRO A 165 1.13 9.50 -16.98
N PHE A 166 0.10 9.56 -17.82
CA PHE A 166 0.07 8.86 -19.10
C PHE A 166 1.30 9.15 -19.97
N GLN A 167 1.72 10.42 -20.03
CA GLN A 167 2.86 10.88 -20.82
C GLN A 167 4.19 10.27 -20.35
N LYS A 168 4.32 9.93 -19.06
CA LYS A 168 5.53 9.35 -18.47
C LYS A 168 5.52 7.82 -18.46
N THR A 169 4.34 7.21 -18.62
CA THR A 169 4.11 5.78 -18.40
C THR A 169 5.02 4.92 -19.28
N LEU A 170 5.10 5.18 -20.58
CA LEU A 170 5.93 4.36 -21.50
C LEU A 170 7.42 4.34 -21.11
N ASN A 171 7.98 5.48 -20.70
CA ASN A 171 9.38 5.58 -20.30
C ASN A 171 9.63 4.87 -18.97
N PHE A 172 8.71 5.03 -18.01
CA PHE A 172 8.75 4.33 -16.73
C PHE A 172 8.76 2.81 -16.92
N ILE A 173 7.84 2.31 -17.76
CA ILE A 173 7.75 0.89 -18.14
C ILE A 173 9.07 0.39 -18.72
N LYS A 174 9.67 1.10 -19.67
CA LYS A 174 10.93 0.71 -20.30
C LYS A 174 12.06 0.61 -19.28
N HIS A 175 12.11 1.55 -18.34
CA HIS A 175 13.11 1.58 -17.27
C HIS A 175 12.97 0.36 -16.35
N TYR A 176 11.74 0.04 -15.94
CA TYR A 176 11.47 -1.03 -14.97
C TYR A 176 11.04 -2.37 -15.59
N ARG A 177 11.19 -2.57 -16.90
CA ARG A 177 10.64 -3.72 -17.64
C ARG A 177 10.95 -5.11 -17.03
N LYS A 178 12.07 -5.27 -16.33
CA LYS A 178 12.51 -6.53 -15.71
C LYS A 178 11.92 -6.80 -14.32
N HIS A 179 11.09 -5.89 -13.79
CA HIS A 179 10.59 -5.94 -12.43
C HIS A 179 9.07 -6.16 -12.39
N SER A 180 8.61 -6.77 -11.30
CA SER A 180 7.19 -7.00 -11.04
C SER A 180 6.55 -5.74 -10.46
N ILE A 181 6.06 -4.87 -11.35
CA ILE A 181 5.41 -3.60 -11.00
C ILE A 181 4.02 -3.54 -11.61
N LEU A 182 3.03 -3.12 -10.82
CA LEU A 182 1.72 -2.74 -11.32
C LEU A 182 1.69 -1.23 -11.55
N VAL A 183 1.48 -0.83 -12.82
CA VAL A 183 1.38 0.57 -13.23
C VAL A 183 -0.07 0.90 -13.55
N LYS A 184 -0.66 1.82 -12.77
CA LYS A 184 -1.94 2.47 -13.10
C LYS A 184 -1.66 3.75 -13.88
N THR A 185 -2.45 4.02 -14.90
CA THR A 185 -2.41 5.29 -15.64
C THR A 185 -3.78 5.60 -16.25
N GLN A 186 -4.05 6.87 -16.52
CA GLN A 186 -5.29 7.31 -17.15
C GLN A 186 -4.99 7.86 -18.55
N ALA A 187 -5.38 7.10 -19.57
CA ALA A 187 -5.26 7.54 -20.96
C ALA A 187 -6.33 8.58 -21.31
N PRO A 188 -6.05 9.55 -22.21
CA PRO A 188 -7.02 10.55 -22.64
C PRO A 188 -8.09 10.00 -23.59
N SER A 189 -7.87 8.82 -24.19
CA SER A 189 -8.84 8.14 -25.04
C SER A 189 -8.60 6.63 -25.08
N ILE A 190 -9.61 5.88 -25.53
CA ILE A 190 -9.51 4.42 -25.76
C ILE A 190 -8.38 4.10 -26.76
N GLN A 191 -8.26 4.84 -27.86
CA GLN A 191 -7.21 4.58 -28.86
C GLN A 191 -5.81 4.75 -28.27
N GLN A 192 -5.61 5.76 -27.40
CA GLN A 192 -4.33 5.98 -26.73
C GLN A 192 -4.04 4.90 -25.68
N ALA A 193 -5.06 4.42 -24.96
CA ALA A 193 -4.93 3.28 -24.05
C ALA A 193 -4.50 2.01 -24.80
N GLU A 194 -5.18 1.68 -25.91
CA GLU A 194 -4.86 0.51 -26.74
C GLU A 194 -3.45 0.60 -27.34
N LYS A 195 -3.04 1.80 -27.79
CA LYS A 195 -1.69 2.04 -28.29
C LYS A 195 -0.65 1.77 -27.21
N LEU A 196 -0.84 2.28 -26.00
CA LEU A 196 0.05 2.03 -24.87
C LEU A 196 0.12 0.53 -24.52
N LEU A 197 -1.02 -0.17 -24.50
CA LEU A 197 -1.07 -1.61 -24.25
C LEU A 197 -0.33 -2.42 -25.31
N LYS A 198 -0.45 -2.06 -26.59
CA LYS A 198 0.32 -2.69 -27.68
C LYS A 198 1.82 -2.49 -27.48
N GLN A 199 2.24 -1.26 -27.16
CA GLN A 199 3.65 -0.94 -26.89
C GLN A 199 4.19 -1.72 -25.67
N TRP A 200 3.41 -1.81 -24.59
CA TRP A 200 3.75 -2.62 -23.41
C TRP A 200 3.98 -4.08 -23.76
N LYS A 201 3.06 -4.71 -24.52
CA LYS A 201 3.19 -6.11 -24.95
C LYS A 201 4.46 -6.34 -25.78
N THR A 202 4.84 -5.38 -26.63
CA THR A 202 6.08 -5.47 -27.40
C THR A 202 7.31 -5.38 -26.51
N ILE A 203 7.34 -4.47 -25.52
CA ILE A 203 8.47 -4.29 -24.60
C ILE A 203 8.66 -5.53 -23.71
N THR A 204 7.57 -6.11 -23.22
CA THR A 204 7.61 -7.24 -22.27
C THR A 204 7.86 -8.59 -22.94
N LYS A 205 7.52 -8.77 -24.22
CA LYS A 205 7.89 -9.96 -25.01
C LYS A 205 9.38 -10.08 -25.31
N GLN A 206 10.16 -9.02 -25.10
CA GLN A 206 11.62 -9.00 -25.30
C GLN A 206 12.40 -9.45 -24.05
N LEU A 207 11.71 -10.01 -23.06
CA LEU A 207 12.25 -10.56 -21.82
C LEU A 207 12.12 -12.08 -21.84
#